data_AF-A0A8J2ZPK8-F1
#
_entry.id   AF-A0A8J2ZPK8-F1
#
_cell.length_a   1.000
_cell.length_b   1.000
_cell.length_c   1.000
_cell.angle_alpha   90.00
_cell.angle_beta   90.00
_cell.angle_gamma   90.00
#
_symmetry.space_group_name_H-M   'P 1'
#
loop_
_entity.id
_entity.type
_entity.pdbx_description
1 polymer ?
#
loop_
_entity_poly.entity_id
_entity_poly.type
_entity_poly.pdbx_seq_one_letter_code
_entity_poly.pdbx_strand_id
1 'polypeptide(L)' 'MRFASSGYYVEKYEKCSVCGKLVYEERITQVNLEGKEALYCSEWCIEWEKKRAELKKKKATVS' A
#
# COMPACT_ATOMS: atom_id res chain seq x y z
N MET A 1 25.35 1.57 -4.86
CA MET A 1 24.91 2.91 -4.44
C MET A 1 25.46 3.92 -5.43
N ARG A 2 24.62 4.55 -6.27
CA ARG A 2 25.02 5.67 -7.14
C ARG A 2 24.59 6.96 -6.45
N PHE A 3 25.55 7.80 -6.10
CA PHE A 3 25.32 9.10 -5.51
C PHE A 3 24.81 10.05 -6.60
N ALA A 4 23.60 10.58 -6.44
CA ALA A 4 23.17 11.75 -7.20
C ALA A 4 23.85 12.99 -6.58
N SER A 5 24.46 13.85 -7.39
CA SER A 5 25.18 15.05 -6.92
C SER A 5 24.29 16.14 -6.30
N SER A 6 22.99 15.89 -6.20
CA SER A 6 22.00 16.72 -5.50
C SER A 6 21.66 16.03 -4.19
N GLY A 7 22.09 16.60 -3.06
CA GLY A 7 22.05 16.01 -1.70
C GLY A 7 20.68 15.73 -1.08
N TYR A 8 19.72 15.24 -1.86
CA TYR A 8 18.43 14.72 -1.39
C TYR A 8 18.54 13.20 -1.27
N TYR A 9 18.83 12.72 -0.06
CA TYR A 9 18.82 11.30 0.23
C TYR A 9 17.38 10.85 0.52
N VAL A 10 16.87 9.85 -0.20
CA VAL A 10 15.61 9.20 0.16
C VAL A 10 15.93 8.17 1.23
N GLU A 11 15.68 8.51 2.50
CA GLU A 11 16.05 7.67 3.65
C GLU A 11 15.37 6.29 3.65
N LYS A 12 14.14 6.18 3.12
CA LYS A 12 13.42 4.91 3.00
C LYS A 12 12.50 4.91 1.77
N TYR A 13 12.60 3.84 0.99
CA TYR A 13 11.69 3.57 -0.13
C TYR A 13 10.58 2.64 0.34
N GLU A 14 9.54 3.22 0.93
CA GLU A 14 8.38 2.44 1.37
C GLU A 14 7.34 2.39 0.24
N LYS A 15 6.72 1.23 0.04
CA LYS A 15 5.76 1.01 -1.04
C LYS A 15 4.37 0.79 -0.47
N CYS A 16 3.38 1.31 -1.18
CA CYS A 16 1.99 1.02 -0.91
C CYS A 16 1.73 -0.48 -1.07
N SER A 17 1.14 -1.12 -0.06
CA SER A 17 0.80 -2.54 -0.02
C SER A 17 -0.23 -2.94 -1.08
N VAL A 18 -0.90 -1.97 -1.70
CA VAL A 18 -2.00 -2.21 -2.67
C VAL A 18 -1.57 -1.95 -4.11
N CYS A 19 -1.02 -0.76 -4.40
CA CYS A 19 -0.68 -0.35 -5.77
C CYS A 19 0.82 -0.37 -6.07
N GLY A 20 1.68 -0.59 -5.07
CA GLY A 20 3.14 -0.63 -5.23
C GLY A 20 3.82 0.72 -5.49
N LYS A 21 3.06 1.83 -5.50
CA LYS A 21 3.61 3.19 -5.59
C LYS A 21 4.51 3.48 -4.39
N LEU A 22 5.60 4.20 -4.62
CA LEU A 22 6.45 4.73 -3.56
C LEU A 22 5.70 5.80 -2.76
N VAL A 23 5.73 5.65 -1.44
CA VAL A 23 5.10 6.55 -0.48
C VAL A 23 6.21 7.33 0.21
N TYR A 24 6.11 8.66 0.17
CA TYR A 24 7.16 9.55 0.68
C TYR A 24 6.68 10.31 1.93
N GLU A 25 5.73 11.23 1.77
CA GLU A 25 5.28 12.14 2.85
C GLU A 25 3.88 11.81 3.36
N GLU A 26 2.89 11.72 2.46
CA GLU A 26 1.52 11.34 2.80
C GLU A 26 1.39 9.81 2.85
N ARG A 27 1.71 9.24 4.01
CA ARG A 27 1.57 7.81 4.28
C ARG A 27 0.42 7.53 5.24
N ILE A 28 -0.41 6.56 4.88
CA ILE A 28 -1.45 6.05 5.77
C ILE A 28 -1.01 4.66 6.23
N THR A 29 -0.69 4.53 7.52
CA THR A 29 -0.31 3.25 8.13
C THR A 29 -1.47 2.75 8.97
N GLN A 30 -1.93 1.53 8.70
CA GLN A 30 -2.98 0.88 9.49
C GLN A 30 -2.87 -0.64 9.39
N VAL A 31 -3.63 -1.34 10.22
CA VAL A 31 -3.73 -2.80 10.16
C VAL A 31 -4.62 -3.19 8.97
N ASN A 32 -4.12 -4.08 8.11
CA ASN A 32 -4.85 -4.59 6.96
C ASN A 32 -5.89 -5.65 7.36
N LEU A 33 -6.65 -6.13 6.37
CA LEU A 33 -7.66 -7.18 6.58
C LEU A 33 -7.10 -8.53 7.06
N GLU A 34 -5.78 -8.74 6.98
CA GLU A 34 -5.07 -9.93 7.45
C GLU A 34 -4.45 -9.75 8.85
N GLY A 35 -4.70 -8.62 9.51
CA GLY A 35 -4.15 -8.33 10.85
C GLY A 35 -2.69 -7.89 10.85
N LYS A 36 -2.13 -7.49 9.71
CA LYS A 36 -0.73 -7.04 9.56
C LYS A 36 -0.65 -5.53 9.33
N GLU A 37 0.42 -4.90 9.79
CA GLU A 37 0.70 -3.50 9.46
C GLU A 37 0.88 -3.34 7.95
N ALA A 38 0.16 -2.39 7.36
CA ALA A 38 0.20 -2.08 5.94
C ALA A 38 0.27 -0.57 5.70
N LEU A 39 0.93 -0.23 4.60
CA LEU A 39 1.13 1.14 4.16
C LEU A 39 0.29 1.42 2.92
N TYR A 40 -0.42 2.55 2.92
CA TYR A 40 -1.24 2.97 1.81
C TYR A 40 -0.85 4.38 1.36
N CYS A 41 -0.84 4.59 0.04
CA CYS A 41 -0.53 5.91 -0.54
C CYS A 41 -1.73 6.86 -0.59
N SER A 42 -2.95 6.35 -0.34
CA SER A 42 -4.19 7.11 -0.36
C SER A 42 -5.34 6.28 0.21
N GLU A 43 -6.42 6.96 0.63
CA GLU A 43 -7.66 6.31 1.08
C GLU A 43 -8.25 5.37 0.03
N TRP A 44 -8.14 5.72 -1.25
CA TRP A 44 -8.58 4.85 -2.34
C TRP A 44 -7.95 3.46 -2.29
N CYS A 45 -6.66 3.36 -1.93
CA CYS A 45 -5.99 2.06 -1.81
C CYS A 45 -6.58 1.21 -0.68
N ILE A 46 -6.97 1.84 0.43
CA ILE A 46 -7.64 1.19 1.57
C ILE A 46 -8.99 0.64 1.14
N GLU A 47 -9.80 1.47 0.47
CA GLU A 47 -11.11 1.05 -0.03
C GLU A 47 -11.00 -0.07 -1.08
N TRP A 48 -10.00 0.01 -1.96
CA TRP A 48 -9.77 -1.00 -2.97
C TRP A 48 -9.39 -2.36 -2.37
N GLU A 49 -8.58 -2.38 -1.30
CA GLU A 49 -8.28 -3.61 -0.58
C GLU A 49 -9.54 -4.28 -0.03
N LYS A 50 -10.41 -3.50 0.64
CA LYS A 50 -11.72 -3.96 1.13
C LYS A 50 -12.58 -4.52 -0.02
N LYS A 51 -12.69 -3.77 -1.11
CA LYS A 51 -13.47 -4.18 -2.28
C LYS A 51 -12.93 -5.47 -2.92
N ARG A 52 -11.61 -5.62 -3.04
CA ARG A 52 -10.98 -6.87 -3.54
C ARG A 52 -11.28 -8.06 -2.64
N ALA A 53 -11.23 -7.89 -1.32
CA ALA A 53 -11.56 -8.95 -0.38
C ALA A 53 -13.03 -9.39 -0.53
N GLU A 54 -13.95 -8.44 -0.64
CA GLU A 54 -15.37 -8.72 -0.88
C GLU A 54 -15.61 -9.43 -2.22
N LEU A 55 -14.92 -9.02 -3.29
CA LEU A 55 -14.99 -9.70 -4.59
C LEU A 55 -14.46 -11.14 -4.51
N LYS A 56 -13.40 -11.40 -3.75
CA LYS A 56 -12.89 -12.75 -3.52
C LYS A 56 -13.92 -13.61 -2.78
N LYS A 57 -14.55 -13.09 -1.73
CA LYS A 57 -15.63 -13.79 -1.00
C LYS A 57 -16.79 -14.14 -1.92
N LYS A 58 -17.29 -13.15 -2.68
CA LYS A 58 -18.39 -13.37 -3.64
C LYS A 58 -18.07 -14.46 -4.67
N LYS A 59 -16.84 -14.50 -5.20
CA LYS A 59 -16.42 -15.56 -6.11
C LYS A 59 -16.40 -16.94 -5.43
N ALA A 60 -15.93 -17.02 -4.19
CA ALA A 60 -15.88 -18.27 -3.43
C ALA A 60 -17.27 -18.81 -3.07
N THR A 61 -18.28 -17.96 -2.93
CA THR A 61 -19.67 -18.37 -2.62
C THR A 61 -20.43 -18.88 -3.85
N VAL A 62 -19.96 -18.57 -5.06
CA VAL A 62 -20.65 -18.92 -6.33
C VAL A 62 -19.96 -20.11 -7.04
N SER A 63 -18.91 -20.69 -6.45
CA SER A 63 -18.21 -21.90 -6.96
C SER A 63 -18.53 -23.10 -6.07
#